data_AF-A0A957TD79-F1
#
_entry.id   AF-A0A957TD79-F1
#
_cell.length_a   1.000
_cell.length_b   1.000
_cell.length_c   1.000
_cell.angle_alpha   90.00
_cell.angle_beta   90.00
_cell.angle_gamma   90.00
#
_symmetry.space_group_name_H-M   'P 1'
#
loop_
_entity.id
_entity.type
_entity.pdbx_description
1 polymer ?
#
loop_
_entity_poly.entity_id
_entity_poly.type
_entity_poly.pdbx_seq_one_letter_code
_entity_poly.pdbx_strand_id
1 'polypeptide(L)' 'WSEDISKAKTFEDLPANAQKYLKMIEEASGVPVKMIGVGPARDETIRR' A
#
# COMPACT_ATOMS: atom_id res chain seq x y z
N TRP A 1 1.49 13.08 1.45
CA TRP A 1 2.37 12.31 2.35
C TRP A 1 3.79 12.44 1.80
N SER A 2 4.80 12.46 2.68
CA SER A 2 6.21 12.65 2.30
C SER A 2 7.14 11.61 2.91
N GLU A 3 6.55 10.57 3.51
CA GLU A 3 7.27 9.48 4.15
C GLU A 3 7.73 8.47 3.10
N ASP A 4 8.94 7.95 3.27
CA ASP A 4 9.49 6.89 2.43
C ASP A 4 8.79 5.56 2.74
N ILE A 5 8.23 4.93 1.71
CA ILE A 5 7.53 3.64 1.81
C ILE A 5 8.29 2.51 1.12
N SER A 6 9.47 2.79 0.55
CA SER A 6 10.26 1.82 -0.23
C SER A 6 10.61 0.54 0.55
N LYS A 7 10.70 0.63 1.88
CA LYS A 7 11.01 -0.51 2.76
C LYS A 7 9.80 -1.28 3.27
N ALA A 8 8.58 -0.80 3.01
CA ALA A 8 7.37 -1.45 3.50
C ALA A 8 7.17 -2.81 2.81
N LYS A 9 7.07 -3.88 3.59
CA LYS A 9 6.85 -5.24 3.06
C LYS A 9 5.44 -5.74 3.33
N THR A 10 4.77 -5.15 4.31
CA THR A 10 3.41 -5.46 4.69
C THR A 10 2.54 -4.20 4.67
N PHE A 11 1.22 -4.37 4.59
CA PHE A 11 0.29 -3.25 4.62
C PHE A 11 0.41 -2.44 5.93
N GLU A 12 0.77 -3.09 7.02
CA GLU A 12 0.93 -2.49 8.34
C GLU A 12 2.21 -1.63 8.43
N ASP A 13 3.24 -1.93 7.63
CA ASP A 13 4.45 -1.11 7.52
C ASP A 13 4.19 0.24 6.82
N LEU A 14 3.07 0.38 6.09
CA LEU A 14 2.75 1.61 5.41
C LEU A 14 2.36 2.71 6.42
N PRO A 15 2.71 3.98 6.15
CA PRO A 15 2.25 5.10 6.96
C PRO A 15 0.72 5.11 7.08
N ALA A 16 0.21 5.55 8.24
CA ALA A 16 -1.22 5.56 8.52
C ALA A 16 -2.04 6.32 7.45
N ASN A 17 -1.46 7.34 6.83
CA ASN A 17 -2.10 8.08 5.73
C ASN A 17 -2.24 7.25 4.44
N ALA A 18 -1.24 6.45 4.09
CA ALA A 18 -1.28 5.55 2.94
C ALA A 18 -2.28 4.41 3.17
N GLN A 19 -2.30 3.83 4.38
CA GLN A 19 -3.28 2.83 4.76
C GLN A 19 -4.72 3.36 4.65
N LYS A 20 -4.99 4.57 5.14
CA LYS A 20 -6.30 5.23 5.03
C LYS A 20 -6.70 5.45 3.57
N TYR A 21 -5.76 5.89 2.73
CA TYR A 21 -6.00 6.10 1.31
C TYR A 21 -6.36 4.80 0.59
N LEU A 22 -5.63 3.71 0.87
CA LEU A 22 -5.93 2.39 0.30
C LEU A 22 -7.31 1.87 0.75
N LYS A 23 -7.67 2.04 2.03
CA LYS A 23 -9.01 1.68 2.52
C LYS A 23 -10.11 2.48 1.85
N MET A 24 -9.90 3.77 1.62
CA MET A 24 -10.85 4.61 0.88
C MET A 24 -11.02 4.12 -0.56
N ILE A 25 -9.95 3.68 -1.22
CA ILE A 25 -10.01 3.08 -2.56
C ILE A 25 -10.77 1.75 -2.52
N GLU A 26 -10.50 0.88 -1.55
CA GLU A 26 -11.23 -0.40 -1.37
C GLU A 26 -12.73 -0.14 -1.18
N GLU A 27 -13.10 0.84 -0.36
CA GLU A 27 -14.49 1.22 -0.11
C GLU A 27 -15.17 1.80 -1.37
N ALA A 28 -14.48 2.70 -2.07
CA ALA A 28 -15.01 3.33 -3.27
C ALA A 28 -15.14 2.37 -4.46
N SER A 29 -14.22 1.42 -4.59
CA SER A 29 -14.20 0.44 -5.69
C SER A 29 -15.00 -0.83 -5.37
N GLY A 30 -15.32 -1.08 -4.11
CA GLY A 30 -16.00 -2.30 -3.65
C GLY A 30 -15.16 -3.58 -3.81
N VAL A 31 -13.85 -3.46 -4.09
CA VAL A 31 -12.94 -4.60 -4.28
C VAL A 31 -11.70 -4.47 -3.39
N PRO A 32 -11.18 -5.59 -2.86
CA PRO A 32 -10.00 -5.56 -2.01
C PRO A 32 -8.73 -5.30 -2.83
N VAL A 33 -7.81 -4.52 -2.27
CA VAL A 33 -6.48 -4.28 -2.84
C VAL A 33 -5.59 -5.49 -2.53
N LYS A 34 -5.18 -6.20 -3.57
CA LYS A 34 -4.37 -7.43 -3.48
C LYS A 34 -2.88 -7.20 -3.68
N MET A 35 -2.49 -6.11 -4.32
CA MET A 35 -1.11 -5.83 -4.67
C MET A 35 -0.82 -4.34 -4.56
N ILE A 36 0.25 -3.98 -3.85
CA ILE A 36 0.70 -2.59 -3.70
C ILE A 36 2.18 -2.53 -4.07
N GLY A 37 2.51 -1.83 -5.17
CA GLY A 37 3.90 -1.53 -5.53
C GLY A 37 4.42 -0.36 -4.69
N VAL A 38 5.50 -0.58 -3.95
CA VAL A 38 6.11 0.43 -3.06
C VAL A 38 7.46 0.92 -3.55
N GLY A 39 7.99 0.35 -4.63
CA GLY A 39 9.25 0.73 -5.23
C GLY A 39 9.41 0.24 -6.68
N PRO A 40 10.51 0.61 -7.34
CA PRO A 40 10.79 0.25 -8.74
C PRO A 40 11.16 -1.22 -8.96
N ALA A 41 11.65 -1.93 -7.94
CA ALA A 41 12.04 -3.33 -8.06
C ALA A 41 10.83 -4.27 -7.91
N ARG A 42 10.93 -5.45 -8.55
CA ARG A 42 9.85 -6.45 -8.54
C ARG A 42 9.53 -7.00 -7.13
N ASP A 43 10.53 -7.04 -6.27
CA ASP A 43 10.41 -7.48 -4.88
C ASP A 43 9.88 -6.38 -3.94
N GLU A 44 9.80 -5.13 -4.42
CA GLU A 44 9.21 -3.99 -3.70
C GLU A 44 7.69 -3.94 -3.95
N THR A 45 7.03 -5.08 -3.73
CA THR A 45 5.59 -5.24 -3.91
C THR A 45 4.99 -6.00 -2.74
N ILE A 46 4.02 -5.37 -2.07
CA ILE A 46 3.23 -5.96 -1.00
C ILE A 46 2.10 -6.80 -1.61
N ARG A 47 1.88 -8.01 -1.12
CA ARG A 47 0.83 -8.94 -1.59
C ARG A 47 -0.12 -9.31 -0.45
N ARG A 48 -1.43 -9.31 -0.71
CA ARG A 48 -2.51 -9.60 0.26
C ARG A 48 -3.56 -10.54 -0.35
#